data_AF-A3DN59-F1
#
_entry.id   AF-A3DN59-F1
#
_cell.length_a   1.000
_cell.length_b   1.000
_cell.length_c   1.000
_cell.angle_alpha   90.00
_cell.angle_beta   90.00
_cell.angle_gamma   90.00
#
_symmetry.space_group_name_H-M   'P 1'
#
loop_
_entity.id
_entity.type
_entity.pdbx_description
1 polymer ?
#
loop_
_entity_poly.entity_id
_entity_poly.type
_entity_poly.pdbx_seq_one_letter_code
_entity_poly.pdbx_strand_id
1 'polypeptide(L)'
;MLLTHLINHYDYNNGKGDEEMPETDAYSVKKLSPSEPMLIIRLLVETPRQIPLTKIEKVLSREYGYKTMITSPYSLEARISMPIRLLSELLNKIESTIRDLSMKTSSICIDYYITLKNNMCLCSVYKNKIIRREVLGSKTFCLMEINDDIVAYIYCRLDKRYQTIRFLEKEKIINSDLLQLPKTLFIKCIEEEHAEDIERIRYNIEAFIKNILRDTK
;
A
#
# COMPACT_ATOMS: atom_id res chain seq x y z
N MET A 1 -7.20 51.77 23.58
CA MET A 1 -6.19 52.57 24.31
C MET A 1 -4.99 51.67 24.48
N LEU A 2 -3.92 51.92 23.72
CA LEU A 2 -2.72 52.65 24.19
C LEU A 2 -2.00 51.88 25.31
N LEU A 3 -0.69 51.68 25.35
CA LEU A 3 0.47 51.85 24.45
C LEU A 3 1.65 51.62 25.42
N THR A 4 2.76 51.00 24.97
CA THR A 4 4.17 51.33 25.36
C THR A 4 4.57 51.25 26.85
N HIS A 5 5.83 51.14 27.26
CA HIS A 5 7.17 50.97 26.72
C HIS A 5 8.02 50.68 27.97
N LEU A 6 9.15 49.98 27.83
CA LEU A 6 10.40 50.46 28.40
C LEU A 6 11.58 49.83 27.65
N ILE A 7 12.19 50.70 26.88
CA ILE A 7 13.51 50.70 26.24
C ILE A 7 14.48 51.19 27.33
N ASN A 8 15.68 50.68 27.59
CA ASN A 8 16.93 50.83 26.82
C ASN A 8 18.07 50.20 27.66
N HIS A 9 19.05 49.56 27.02
CA HIS A 9 20.42 50.09 27.00
C HIS A 9 21.27 49.34 25.97
N TYR A 10 21.78 50.11 25.02
CA TYR A 10 22.85 49.78 24.10
C TYR A 10 24.17 49.62 24.86
N ASP A 11 25.02 48.69 24.43
CA ASP A 11 26.45 48.93 24.33
C ASP A 11 26.98 48.37 23.01
N TYR A 12 27.70 49.23 22.30
CA TYR A 12 28.29 49.01 20.99
C TYR A 12 29.78 48.78 21.21
N ASN A 13 30.33 47.66 20.77
CA ASN A 13 31.77 47.55 20.55
C ASN A 13 32.11 46.64 19.36
N ASN A 14 32.88 47.24 18.45
CA ASN A 14 33.38 46.71 17.19
C ASN A 14 34.33 45.51 17.38
N GLY A 15 34.19 44.50 16.52
CA GLY A 15 35.21 43.48 16.29
C GLY A 15 34.87 42.60 15.10
N LYS A 16 35.64 42.74 14.01
CA LYS A 16 35.61 41.84 12.84
C LYS A 16 35.91 40.40 13.26
N GLY A 17 35.15 39.44 12.74
CA GLY A 17 35.49 38.01 12.79
C GLY A 17 34.30 37.16 12.41
N ASP A 18 34.33 36.62 11.19
CA ASP A 18 33.65 35.42 10.71
C ASP A 18 32.22 35.16 11.23
N GLU A 19 31.22 35.65 10.51
CA GLU A 19 29.86 35.13 10.59
C GLU A 19 29.84 33.69 10.04
N GLU A 20 30.10 32.72 10.91
CA GLU A 20 29.57 31.38 10.72
C GLU A 20 28.04 31.50 10.64
N MET A 21 27.51 31.39 9.42
CA MET A 21 26.10 31.11 9.22
C MET A 21 25.75 29.87 10.06
N PRO A 22 24.73 29.91 10.94
CA PRO A 22 24.24 28.68 11.52
C PRO A 22 23.78 27.80 10.36
N GLU A 23 24.37 26.61 10.24
CA GLU A 23 23.91 25.56 9.36
C GLU A 23 22.40 25.44 9.55
N THR A 24 21.64 25.99 8.59
CA THR A 24 20.23 25.67 8.49
C THR A 24 20.21 24.21 8.09
N ASP A 25 20.09 23.35 9.10
CA ASP A 25 19.77 21.95 8.96
C ASP A 25 18.56 21.88 8.03
N ALA A 26 18.87 21.66 6.76
CA ALA A 26 17.90 21.36 5.76
C ALA A 26 17.21 20.10 6.28
N TYR A 27 15.99 20.28 6.76
CA TYR A 27 15.01 19.24 7.01
C TYR A 27 14.72 18.50 5.68
N SER A 28 15.72 17.78 5.21
CA SER A 28 15.57 16.59 4.41
C SER A 28 14.92 15.59 5.35
N VAL A 29 13.58 15.68 5.45
CA VAL A 29 12.76 14.58 5.91
C VAL A 29 13.00 13.46 4.91
N LYS A 30 14.06 12.68 5.14
CA LYS A 30 14.26 11.38 4.52
C LYS A 30 12.95 10.67 4.76
N LYS A 31 12.18 10.42 3.69
CA LYS A 31 10.97 9.59 3.75
C LYS A 31 11.36 8.28 4.42
N LEU A 32 11.11 8.19 5.73
CA LEU A 32 11.25 6.98 6.51
C LEU A 32 10.32 6.00 5.83
N SER A 33 10.91 5.10 5.06
CA SER A 33 10.13 4.06 4.45
C SER A 33 9.63 3.17 5.58
N PRO A 34 8.37 2.71 5.52
CA PRO A 34 7.74 2.08 6.66
C PRO A 34 8.54 0.86 7.10
N SER A 35 8.95 0.87 8.38
CA SER A 35 9.57 -0.27 9.06
C SER A 35 8.56 -1.38 9.33
N GLU A 36 7.28 -1.02 9.39
CA GLU A 36 6.14 -1.92 9.55
C GLU A 36 5.64 -2.44 8.18
N PRO A 37 5.16 -3.70 8.07
CA PRO A 37 4.41 -4.14 6.91
C PRO A 37 3.24 -3.20 6.57
N MET A 38 3.14 -2.78 5.31
CA MET A 38 2.04 -1.94 4.82
C MET A 38 1.13 -2.75 3.92
N LEU A 39 -0.18 -2.69 4.18
CA LEU A 39 -1.20 -3.12 3.24
C LEU A 39 -1.52 -1.99 2.27
N ILE A 40 -1.51 -2.32 0.98
CA ILE A 40 -1.89 -1.41 -0.11
C ILE A 40 -3.10 -2.00 -0.80
N ILE A 41 -4.15 -1.19 -0.93
CA ILE A 41 -5.37 -1.51 -1.67
C ILE A 41 -5.51 -0.49 -2.78
N ARG A 42 -5.78 -0.97 -4.00
CA ARG A 42 -6.08 -0.16 -5.18
C ARG A 42 -7.50 -0.48 -5.61
N LEU A 43 -8.34 0.54 -5.60
CA LEU A 43 -9.67 0.50 -6.19
C LEU A 43 -9.55 1.01 -7.63
N LEU A 44 -9.86 0.15 -8.58
CA LEU A 44 -9.99 0.46 -10.00
C LEU A 44 -11.47 0.70 -10.25
N VAL A 45 -11.83 1.94 -10.50
CA VAL A 45 -13.23 2.36 -10.59
C VAL A 45 -13.54 2.77 -12.02
N GLU A 46 -14.56 2.15 -12.61
CA GLU A 46 -15.11 2.56 -13.90
C GLU A 46 -16.45 3.24 -13.70
N THR A 47 -16.66 4.33 -14.42
CA THR A 47 -17.85 5.17 -14.31
C THR A 47 -18.66 5.12 -15.59
N PRO A 48 -20.00 5.06 -15.51
CA PRO A 48 -20.85 5.13 -16.70
C PRO A 48 -20.74 6.52 -17.33
N ARG A 49 -20.97 6.61 -18.65
CA ARG A 49 -20.79 7.86 -19.42
C ARG A 49 -21.61 9.05 -18.89
N GLN A 50 -22.73 8.76 -18.22
CA GLN A 50 -23.65 9.75 -17.67
C GLN A 50 -23.13 10.39 -16.37
N ILE A 51 -22.19 9.74 -15.68
CA ILE A 51 -21.64 10.23 -14.42
C ILE A 51 -20.26 10.82 -14.69
N PRO A 52 -20.04 12.12 -14.44
CA PRO A 52 -18.71 12.70 -14.57
C PRO A 52 -17.72 12.03 -13.62
N LEU A 53 -16.61 11.52 -14.16
CA LEU A 53 -15.54 10.87 -13.41
C LEU A 53 -15.02 11.76 -12.25
N THR A 54 -15.01 13.08 -12.45
CA THR A 54 -14.61 14.07 -11.44
C THR A 54 -15.52 14.10 -10.21
N LYS A 55 -16.78 13.65 -10.30
CA LYS A 55 -17.64 13.50 -9.11
C LYS A 55 -17.17 12.34 -8.25
N ILE A 56 -16.83 11.21 -8.87
CA ILE A 56 -16.30 10.03 -8.17
C ILE A 56 -14.92 10.31 -7.59
N GLU A 57 -14.08 10.99 -8.36
CA GLU A 57 -12.75 11.42 -7.92
C GLU A 57 -12.81 12.33 -6.69
N LYS A 58 -13.79 13.26 -6.63
CA LYS A 58 -14.02 14.11 -5.44
C LYS A 58 -14.46 13.32 -4.22
N VAL A 59 -15.36 12.35 -4.36
CA VAL A 59 -15.77 11.47 -3.26
C VAL A 59 -14.55 10.76 -2.69
N LEU A 60 -13.79 10.08 -3.55
CA LEU A 60 -12.62 9.31 -3.15
C LEU A 60 -11.51 10.17 -2.54
N SER A 61 -11.22 11.35 -3.12
CA SER A 61 -10.13 12.20 -2.66
C SER A 61 -10.50 13.08 -1.46
N ARG A 62 -11.70 13.66 -1.41
CA ARG A 62 -12.09 14.64 -0.38
C ARG A 62 -12.82 14.01 0.79
N GLU A 63 -13.73 13.07 0.54
CA GLU A 63 -14.50 12.44 1.61
C GLU A 63 -13.67 11.33 2.26
N TYR A 64 -13.01 10.51 1.43
CA TYR A 64 -12.23 9.36 1.90
C TYR A 64 -10.72 9.61 2.02
N GLY A 65 -10.20 10.72 1.47
CA GLY A 65 -8.78 11.08 1.59
C GLY A 65 -7.84 10.20 0.74
N TYR A 66 -8.35 9.53 -0.29
CA TYR A 66 -7.56 8.59 -1.08
C TYR A 66 -6.69 9.31 -2.11
N LYS A 67 -5.54 8.71 -2.43
CA LYS A 67 -4.72 9.19 -3.54
C LYS A 67 -5.34 8.69 -4.85
N THR A 68 -5.91 9.60 -5.62
CA THR A 68 -6.58 9.32 -6.89
C THR A 68 -5.66 9.56 -8.10
N MET A 69 -5.91 8.84 -9.18
CA MET A 69 -5.27 9.04 -10.49
C MET A 69 -6.26 8.65 -11.58
N ILE A 70 -6.58 9.58 -12.49
CA ILE A 70 -7.39 9.28 -13.67
C ILE A 70 -6.55 8.44 -14.64
N THR A 71 -7.05 7.28 -15.04
CA THR A 71 -6.35 6.34 -15.91
C THR A 71 -6.92 6.32 -17.34
N SER A 72 -8.20 6.67 -17.50
CA SER A 72 -8.84 6.87 -18.80
C SER A 72 -10.02 7.86 -18.66
N PRO A 73 -10.70 8.24 -19.76
CA PRO A 73 -11.86 9.15 -19.69
C PRO A 73 -13.00 8.68 -18.76
N TYR A 74 -13.10 7.37 -18.50
CA TYR A 74 -14.17 6.77 -17.68
C TYR A 74 -13.63 5.88 -16.57
N SER A 75 -12.33 5.94 -16.27
CA SER A 75 -11.75 5.15 -15.20
C SER A 75 -10.71 5.91 -14.40
N LEU A 76 -10.69 5.62 -13.11
CA LEU A 76 -9.70 6.13 -12.18
C LEU A 76 -9.20 5.00 -11.28
N GLU A 77 -8.03 5.24 -10.70
CA GLU A 77 -7.47 4.44 -9.64
C GLU A 77 -7.48 5.25 -8.34
N ALA A 78 -7.97 4.66 -7.25
CA ALA A 78 -7.78 5.19 -5.90
C ALA A 78 -6.88 4.24 -5.11
N ARG A 79 -5.81 4.78 -4.54
CA ARG A 79 -4.84 4.02 -3.75
C ARG A 79 -4.95 4.37 -2.28
N ILE A 80 -5.11 3.34 -1.47
CA ILE A 80 -5.10 3.40 -0.01
C ILE A 80 -3.89 2.61 0.49
N SER A 81 -3.20 3.11 1.51
CA SER A 81 -2.06 2.44 2.10
C SER A 81 -2.04 2.66 3.59
N MET A 82 -2.10 1.58 4.37
CA MET A 82 -2.08 1.63 5.84
C MET A 82 -1.20 0.52 6.41
N PRO A 83 -0.62 0.69 7.61
CA PRO A 83 0.06 -0.40 8.30
C PRO A 83 -0.89 -1.58 8.53
N ILE A 84 -0.38 -2.82 8.44
CA ILE A 84 -1.21 -4.03 8.59
C ILE A 84 -1.94 -4.07 9.94
N ARG A 85 -1.39 -3.51 11.02
CA ARG A 85 -2.08 -3.46 12.32
C ARG A 85 -3.42 -2.71 12.28
N LEU A 86 -3.67 -1.89 11.27
CA LEU A 86 -4.93 -1.19 11.04
C LEU A 86 -5.83 -1.90 10.02
N LEU A 87 -5.65 -3.21 9.81
CA LEU A 87 -6.41 -4.00 8.84
C LEU A 87 -7.92 -3.78 8.95
N SER A 88 -8.48 -3.88 10.16
CA SER A 88 -9.93 -3.72 10.35
C SER A 88 -10.42 -2.32 10.02
N GLU A 89 -9.69 -1.27 10.42
CA GLU A 89 -10.04 0.11 10.07
C GLU A 89 -9.99 0.32 8.54
N LEU A 90 -8.95 -0.20 7.89
CA LEU A 90 -8.80 -0.11 6.44
C LEU A 90 -9.95 -0.83 5.72
N LEU A 91 -10.25 -2.08 6.08
CA LEU A 91 -11.32 -2.84 5.43
C LEU A 91 -12.70 -2.21 5.65
N ASN A 92 -12.99 -1.68 6.84
CA ASN A 92 -14.26 -0.97 7.10
C ASN A 92 -14.39 0.30 6.24
N LYS A 93 -13.27 1.03 6.02
CA LYS A 93 -13.25 2.19 5.11
C LYS A 93 -13.48 1.78 3.66
N ILE A 94 -12.88 0.68 3.22
CA ILE A 94 -13.05 0.16 1.86
C ILE A 94 -14.49 -0.30 1.65
N GLU A 95 -15.06 -1.06 2.58
CA GLU A 95 -16.45 -1.51 2.54
C GLU A 95 -17.42 -0.32 2.46
N SER A 96 -17.22 0.71 3.30
CA SER A 96 -18.02 1.94 3.25
C SER A 96 -17.89 2.66 1.91
N THR A 97 -16.68 2.75 1.36
CA THR A 97 -16.43 3.37 0.05
C THR A 97 -17.16 2.62 -1.06
N ILE A 98 -17.05 1.28 -1.09
CA ILE A 98 -17.69 0.46 -2.11
C ILE A 98 -19.20 0.62 -2.04
N ARG A 99 -19.78 0.58 -0.84
CA ARG A 99 -21.22 0.81 -0.65
C ARG A 99 -21.67 2.16 -1.21
N ASP A 100 -20.94 3.24 -0.92
CA ASP A 100 -21.27 4.60 -1.38
C ASP A 100 -21.11 4.82 -2.90
N LEU A 101 -20.24 4.01 -3.53
CA LEU A 101 -19.94 4.07 -4.95
C LEU A 101 -20.77 3.09 -5.79
N SER A 102 -21.27 1.99 -5.21
CA SER A 102 -21.96 0.89 -5.91
C SER A 102 -23.03 1.35 -6.91
N MET A 103 -23.81 2.38 -6.56
CA MET A 103 -24.89 2.92 -7.41
C MET A 103 -24.42 3.97 -8.43
N LYS A 104 -23.16 4.38 -8.37
CA LYS A 104 -22.58 5.51 -9.14
C LYS A 104 -21.47 5.06 -10.09
N THR A 105 -21.12 3.78 -10.08
CA THR A 105 -20.00 3.21 -10.83
C THR A 105 -20.48 2.03 -11.65
N SER A 106 -19.88 1.80 -12.82
CA SER A 106 -20.17 0.62 -13.65
C SER A 106 -19.48 -0.62 -13.11
N SER A 107 -18.27 -0.46 -12.58
CA SER A 107 -17.50 -1.53 -11.96
C SER A 107 -16.55 -0.96 -10.92
N ILE A 108 -16.25 -1.77 -9.90
CA ILE A 108 -15.20 -1.50 -8.93
C ILE A 108 -14.38 -2.78 -8.85
N CYS A 109 -13.07 -2.70 -9.08
CA CYS A 109 -12.17 -3.82 -8.91
C CYS A 109 -11.09 -3.52 -7.88
N ILE A 110 -10.68 -4.54 -7.13
CA ILE A 110 -9.71 -4.46 -6.04
C ILE A 110 -8.43 -5.19 -6.44
N ASP A 111 -7.28 -4.50 -6.36
CA ASP A 111 -5.93 -5.09 -6.33
C ASP A 111 -5.33 -4.79 -4.95
N TYR A 112 -4.90 -5.81 -4.23
CA TYR A 112 -4.30 -5.64 -2.92
C TYR A 112 -3.01 -6.43 -2.76
N TYR A 113 -2.08 -5.85 -2.01
CA TYR A 113 -0.79 -6.46 -1.73
C TYR A 113 -0.15 -5.86 -0.49
N ILE A 114 0.73 -6.63 0.12
CA ILE A 114 1.54 -6.18 1.24
C ILE A 114 2.90 -5.77 0.73
N THR A 115 3.42 -4.69 1.29
CA THR A 115 4.81 -4.29 1.11
C THR A 115 5.54 -4.35 2.44
N LEU A 116 6.72 -4.96 2.43
CA LEU A 116 7.52 -5.15 3.62
C LEU A 116 8.97 -4.76 3.33
N LYS A 117 9.56 -3.96 4.21
CA LYS A 117 11.00 -3.74 4.22
C LYS A 117 11.68 -4.73 5.13
N ASN A 118 12.55 -5.57 4.56
CA ASN A 118 13.31 -6.55 5.32
C ASN A 118 14.65 -6.80 4.62
N ASN A 119 15.69 -7.09 5.40
CA ASN A 119 17.01 -7.48 4.92
C ASN A 119 17.02 -8.94 4.42
N MET A 120 16.07 -9.75 4.88
CA MET A 120 15.89 -11.14 4.44
C MET A 120 14.63 -11.28 3.59
N CYS A 121 14.76 -12.01 2.47
CA CYS A 121 13.62 -12.38 1.65
C CYS A 121 12.84 -13.52 2.31
N LEU A 122 11.52 -13.37 2.44
CA LEU A 122 10.65 -14.40 3.02
C LEU A 122 10.78 -15.76 2.31
N CYS A 123 11.01 -15.75 0.99
CA CYS A 123 11.27 -16.97 0.21
C CYS A 123 12.50 -17.77 0.70
N SER A 124 13.43 -17.13 1.41
CA SER A 124 14.63 -17.77 1.96
C SER A 124 14.46 -18.23 3.40
N VAL A 125 13.52 -17.62 4.13
CA VAL A 125 13.20 -17.96 5.52
C VAL A 125 12.31 -19.21 5.56
N TYR A 126 11.26 -19.25 4.74
CA TYR A 126 10.26 -20.33 4.74
C TYR A 126 10.46 -21.34 3.61
N LYS A 127 11.68 -21.89 3.48
CA LYS A 127 12.02 -22.81 2.37
C LYS A 127 11.10 -24.03 2.28
N ASN A 128 10.62 -24.52 3.42
CA ASN A 128 9.72 -25.68 3.51
C ASN A 128 8.29 -25.39 3.02
N LYS A 129 7.89 -24.13 2.88
CA LYS A 129 6.57 -23.73 2.37
C LYS A 129 6.61 -23.31 0.90
N ILE A 130 7.76 -23.42 0.23
CA ILE A 130 7.92 -22.98 -1.15
C ILE A 130 7.39 -24.04 -2.11
N ILE A 131 6.45 -23.62 -2.96
CA ILE A 131 5.95 -24.42 -4.09
C ILE A 131 6.89 -24.26 -5.28
N ARG A 132 7.25 -23.00 -5.60
CA ARG A 132 8.15 -22.68 -6.71
C ARG A 132 8.97 -21.45 -6.39
N ARG A 133 10.22 -21.41 -6.87
CA ARG A 133 11.13 -20.27 -6.67
C ARG A 133 11.98 -20.03 -7.91
N GLU A 134 12.13 -18.76 -8.25
CA GLU A 134 13.00 -18.29 -9.33
C GLU A 134 13.85 -17.12 -8.87
N VAL A 135 15.10 -17.06 -9.34
CA VAL A 135 16.08 -16.04 -8.94
C VAL A 135 16.66 -15.41 -10.20
N LEU A 136 16.58 -14.08 -10.28
CA LEU A 136 17.10 -13.26 -11.38
C LEU A 136 17.98 -12.14 -10.81
N GLY A 137 19.28 -12.42 -10.65
CA GLY A 137 20.22 -11.51 -10.01
C GLY A 137 19.81 -11.19 -8.57
N SER A 138 19.59 -9.89 -8.27
CA SER A 138 19.15 -9.42 -6.94
C SER A 138 17.65 -9.59 -6.67
N LYS A 139 16.90 -10.13 -7.63
CA LYS A 139 15.46 -10.36 -7.55
C LYS A 139 15.18 -11.83 -7.27
N THR A 140 14.28 -12.10 -6.33
CA THR A 140 13.75 -13.44 -6.08
C THR A 140 12.23 -13.41 -6.19
N PHE A 141 11.68 -14.41 -6.86
CA PHE A 141 10.26 -14.64 -7.00
C PHE A 141 9.95 -16.00 -6.38
N CYS A 142 8.88 -16.11 -5.60
CA CYS A 142 8.42 -17.41 -5.15
C CYS A 142 6.91 -17.48 -5.01
N LEU A 143 6.38 -18.69 -5.16
CA LEU A 143 5.07 -19.08 -4.66
C LEU A 143 5.28 -19.85 -3.37
N MET A 144 4.61 -19.39 -2.33
CA MET A 144 4.72 -19.95 -0.99
C MET A 144 3.34 -20.28 -0.47
N GLU A 145 3.17 -21.50 0.02
CA GLU A 145 1.93 -21.92 0.66
C GLU A 145 1.75 -21.19 2.00
N ILE A 146 0.59 -20.56 2.17
CA ILE A 146 0.18 -19.96 3.44
C ILE A 146 -0.63 -20.95 4.24
N ASN A 147 -1.60 -21.58 3.58
CA ASN A 147 -2.45 -22.67 4.06
C ASN A 147 -3.00 -23.46 2.85
N ASP A 148 -3.94 -24.37 3.10
CA ASP A 148 -4.47 -25.28 2.08
C ASP A 148 -5.06 -24.57 0.86
N ASP A 149 -5.63 -23.36 1.02
CA ASP A 149 -6.37 -22.66 -0.04
C ASP A 149 -5.62 -21.44 -0.61
N ILE A 150 -4.63 -20.91 0.13
CA ILE A 150 -3.97 -19.64 -0.18
C ILE A 150 -2.49 -19.85 -0.47
N VAL A 151 -2.07 -19.30 -1.60
CA VAL A 151 -0.66 -19.15 -1.96
C VAL A 151 -0.29 -17.67 -1.99
N ALA A 152 0.86 -17.35 -1.44
CA ALA A 152 1.48 -16.05 -1.57
C ALA A 152 2.47 -16.04 -2.73
N TYR A 153 2.25 -15.13 -3.69
CA TYR A 153 3.28 -14.73 -4.65
C TYR A 153 4.14 -13.62 -4.05
N ILE A 154 5.41 -13.93 -3.81
CA ILE A 154 6.36 -13.02 -3.17
C ILE A 154 7.41 -12.60 -4.17
N TYR A 155 7.57 -11.30 -4.30
CA TYR A 155 8.67 -10.68 -5.03
C TYR A 155 9.60 -9.98 -4.05
N CYS A 156 10.85 -10.40 -3.99
CA CYS A 156 11.91 -9.79 -3.18
C CYS A 156 12.91 -9.04 -4.07
N ARG A 157 13.26 -7.81 -3.67
CA ARG A 157 14.41 -7.04 -4.14
C ARG A 157 15.41 -6.89 -3.00
N LEU A 158 16.45 -7.71 -3.02
CA LEU A 158 17.47 -7.73 -1.96
C LEU A 158 18.29 -6.43 -1.93
N ASP A 159 18.57 -5.86 -3.10
CA ASP A 159 19.29 -4.59 -3.26
C ASP A 159 18.55 -3.41 -2.61
N LYS A 160 17.22 -3.41 -2.67
CA LYS A 160 16.35 -2.37 -2.10
C LYS A 160 15.74 -2.74 -0.76
N ARG A 161 16.06 -3.93 -0.22
CA ARG A 161 15.52 -4.49 1.04
C ARG A 161 14.00 -4.39 1.10
N TYR A 162 13.35 -4.72 -0.01
CA TYR A 162 11.92 -4.55 -0.18
C TYR A 162 11.32 -5.81 -0.78
N GLN A 163 10.16 -6.20 -0.27
CA GLN A 163 9.40 -7.30 -0.83
C GLN A 163 7.92 -6.96 -0.95
N THR A 164 7.28 -7.50 -1.97
CA THR A 164 5.83 -7.42 -2.20
C THR A 164 5.24 -8.80 -2.08
N ILE A 165 4.15 -8.92 -1.35
CA ILE A 165 3.40 -10.15 -1.15
C ILE A 165 2.02 -9.94 -1.75
N ARG A 166 1.66 -10.79 -2.72
CA ARG A 166 0.35 -10.87 -3.36
C ARG A 166 -0.27 -12.22 -3.04
N PHE A 167 -1.58 -12.28 -3.03
CA PHE A 167 -2.33 -13.48 -2.65
C PHE A 167 -3.05 -14.06 -3.87
N LEU A 168 -3.06 -15.38 -3.94
CA LEU A 168 -3.69 -16.15 -5.01
C LEU A 168 -4.35 -17.39 -4.40
N GLU A 169 -5.43 -17.84 -5.03
CA GLU A 169 -6.06 -19.12 -4.73
C GLU A 169 -5.22 -20.25 -5.33
N LYS A 170 -4.97 -21.30 -4.53
CA LYS A 170 -4.06 -22.39 -4.90
C LYS A 170 -4.42 -23.08 -6.22
N GLU A 171 -5.72 -23.25 -6.47
CA GLU A 171 -6.26 -23.88 -7.68
C GLU A 171 -5.88 -23.15 -8.97
N LYS A 172 -5.63 -21.83 -8.91
CA LYS A 172 -5.39 -20.97 -10.09
C LYS A 172 -3.94 -20.98 -10.59
N ILE A 173 -3.02 -21.72 -9.96
CA ILE A 173 -1.57 -21.52 -10.15
C ILE A 173 -0.79 -22.80 -10.48
N ILE A 174 -1.47 -23.94 -10.65
CA ILE A 174 -0.80 -25.25 -10.70
C ILE A 174 0.26 -25.35 -11.82
N ASN A 175 0.17 -24.55 -12.90
CA ASN A 175 1.12 -24.59 -14.02
C ASN A 175 1.65 -23.22 -14.51
N SER A 176 1.54 -22.17 -13.71
CA SER A 176 1.88 -20.81 -14.17
C SER A 176 3.39 -20.52 -14.08
N ASP A 177 3.95 -19.88 -15.11
CA ASP A 177 5.32 -19.31 -15.07
C ASP A 177 5.34 -18.11 -14.11
N LEU A 178 6.22 -18.14 -13.10
CA LEU A 178 6.34 -17.10 -12.08
C LEU A 178 6.68 -15.74 -12.66
N LEU A 179 7.45 -15.72 -13.75
CA LEU A 179 7.91 -14.48 -14.37
C LEU A 179 6.84 -13.85 -15.26
N GLN A 180 5.81 -14.61 -15.61
CA GLN A 180 4.78 -14.21 -16.57
C GLN A 180 3.37 -14.18 -15.98
N LEU A 181 3.23 -14.12 -14.65
CA LEU A 181 1.92 -14.00 -14.02
C LEU A 181 1.20 -12.72 -14.48
N PRO A 182 0.05 -12.83 -15.17
CA PRO A 182 -0.67 -11.64 -15.60
C PRO A 182 -1.24 -10.89 -14.40
N LYS A 183 -1.19 -9.55 -14.46
CA LYS A 183 -1.68 -8.68 -13.37
C LYS A 183 -3.15 -8.91 -13.02
N THR A 184 -3.94 -9.34 -14.00
CA THR A 184 -5.37 -9.62 -13.85
C THR A 184 -5.66 -10.74 -12.85
N LEU A 185 -4.72 -11.66 -12.59
CA LEU A 185 -4.89 -12.69 -11.55
C LEU A 185 -5.03 -12.12 -10.14
N PHE A 186 -4.56 -10.90 -9.92
CA PHE A 186 -4.58 -10.23 -8.62
C PHE A 186 -5.67 -9.16 -8.50
N ILE A 187 -6.44 -8.97 -9.56
CA ILE A 187 -7.52 -7.99 -9.62
C ILE A 187 -8.84 -8.75 -9.53
N LYS A 188 -9.65 -8.43 -8.52
CA LYS A 188 -11.00 -8.97 -8.40
C LYS A 188 -12.01 -7.86 -8.59
N CYS A 189 -12.90 -8.00 -9.57
CA CYS A 189 -13.99 -7.06 -9.77
C CYS A 189 -15.17 -7.47 -8.90
N ILE A 190 -15.71 -6.50 -8.18
CA ILE A 190 -16.80 -6.66 -7.24
C ILE A 190 -18.09 -6.84 -8.04
N GLU A 191 -18.78 -7.95 -7.79
CA GLU A 191 -20.13 -8.22 -8.28
C GLU A 191 -21.17 -7.83 -7.20
N GLU A 192 -22.43 -8.27 -7.30
CA GLU A 192 -23.55 -7.81 -6.46
C GLU A 192 -23.29 -7.92 -4.93
N GLU A 193 -22.44 -8.86 -4.49
CA GLU A 193 -22.17 -9.15 -3.08
C GLU A 193 -20.73 -8.79 -2.62
N HIS A 194 -20.45 -7.49 -2.54
CA HIS A 194 -19.15 -6.93 -2.15
C HIS A 194 -18.63 -7.30 -0.76
N ALA A 195 -19.48 -7.76 0.15
CA ALA A 195 -19.08 -8.15 1.51
C ALA A 195 -18.16 -9.38 1.50
N GLU A 196 -18.43 -10.37 0.65
CA GLU A 196 -17.64 -11.60 0.57
C GLU A 196 -16.19 -11.32 0.12
N ASP A 197 -16.01 -10.39 -0.81
CA ASP A 197 -14.69 -10.00 -1.30
C ASP A 197 -13.83 -9.36 -0.22
N ILE A 198 -14.43 -8.49 0.60
CA ILE A 198 -13.74 -7.83 1.71
C ILE A 198 -13.38 -8.83 2.80
N GLU A 199 -14.28 -9.76 3.12
CA GLU A 199 -13.99 -10.83 4.08
C GLU A 199 -12.94 -11.80 3.56
N ARG A 200 -12.90 -12.09 2.25
CA ARG A 200 -11.82 -12.88 1.64
C ARG A 200 -10.46 -12.17 1.76
N ILE A 201 -10.41 -10.86 1.54
CA ILE A 201 -9.19 -10.07 1.75
C ILE A 201 -8.74 -10.15 3.22
N ARG A 202 -9.67 -9.99 4.16
CA ARG A 202 -9.41 -10.13 5.61
C ARG A 202 -8.79 -11.48 5.92
N TYR A 203 -9.46 -12.55 5.52
CA TYR A 203 -9.02 -13.92 5.72
C TYR A 203 -7.60 -14.17 5.18
N ASN A 204 -7.33 -13.73 3.95
CA ASN A 204 -6.02 -13.91 3.30
C ASN A 204 -4.89 -13.22 4.08
N ILE A 205 -5.14 -12.01 4.59
CA ILE A 205 -4.13 -11.23 5.33
C ILE A 205 -3.95 -11.76 6.74
N GLU A 206 -5.02 -12.14 7.43
CA GLU A 206 -4.93 -12.74 8.76
C GLU A 206 -4.21 -14.09 8.74
N ALA A 207 -4.48 -14.91 7.72
CA ALA A 207 -3.74 -16.15 7.49
C ALA A 207 -2.24 -15.90 7.28
N PHE A 208 -1.88 -14.86 6.53
CA PHE A 208 -0.47 -14.47 6.36
C PHE A 208 0.17 -13.99 7.66
N ILE A 209 -0.53 -13.15 8.44
CA ILE A 209 -0.03 -12.67 9.72
C ILE A 209 0.23 -13.85 10.66
N LYS A 210 -0.73 -14.77 10.77
CA LYS A 210 -0.69 -15.91 11.68
C LYS A 210 0.40 -16.91 11.31
N ASN A 211 0.54 -17.24 10.03
CA ASN A 211 1.40 -18.35 9.57
C ASN A 211 2.80 -17.93 9.12
N ILE A 212 3.05 -16.63 8.91
CA ILE A 212 4.31 -16.11 8.36
C ILE A 212 4.86 -14.95 9.20
N LEU A 213 4.07 -13.91 9.49
CA LEU A 213 4.62 -12.73 10.18
C LEU A 213 4.88 -12.93 11.68
N ARG A 214 4.14 -13.80 12.37
CA ARG A 214 4.39 -14.10 13.79
C ARG A 214 5.70 -14.87 14.00
N ASP A 215 6.05 -15.73 13.05
CA ASP A 215 7.24 -16.59 13.10
C ASP A 215 8.54 -15.85 12.71
N THR A 216 8.45 -14.57 12.33
CA THR A 216 9.60 -13.73 11.93
C THR A 216 10.06 -12.73 12.99
N LYS A 217 9.48 -12.76 14.20
CA LYS A 217 9.90 -11.95 15.35
C LYS A 217 10.87 -12.68 16.26
#